data_AF-A0A960U0A9-F1
#
_entry.id   AF-A0A960U0A9-F1
#
_cell.length_a   1.000
_cell.length_b   1.000
_cell.length_c   1.000
_cell.angle_alpha   90.00
_cell.angle_beta   90.00
_cell.angle_gamma   90.00
#
_symmetry.space_group_name_H-M   'P 1'
#
loop_
_entity.id
_entity.type
_entity.pdbx_description
1 polymer ?
#
loop_
_entity_poly.entity_id
_entity_poly.type
_entity_poly.pdbx_seq_one_letter_code
_entity_poly.pdbx_strand_id
1 'polypeptide(L)'
;MNNRWMKIASRGALMAVMFFVFAAPSCQSSPVDGVWNVTGTDAQLGDYTGQVEFYHDGQTLKFARSVQYTNQAFKDYDVYTGWDGTAVSGESDTTATVALRTVDYIKQAEGLARDGSRTDDELVTGVFVSTGKNTMSATYTSAPVGDVSATETLTYVGPSGETPIFKMDDTYYASHNEMPSGIRNIIWNQLTEYHQLEYYDGYRDRPEFQAGIHFFPHFRTDFAWYRAHPDALRVPNKTVDGISLTETMLRARSFGPTLAEKAALFDADVQEYDISPVGMIA
;
A
#
# COMPACT_ATOMS: atom_id res chain seq x y z
N MET A 1 -6.45 -60.14 48.84
CA MET A 1 -7.41 -61.13 48.29
C MET A 1 -7.38 -61.02 46.78
N ASN A 2 -7.05 -62.14 46.13
CA ASN A 2 -6.94 -62.32 44.68
C ASN A 2 -8.32 -62.28 44.00
N ASN A 3 -8.38 -61.78 42.76
CA ASN A 3 -9.14 -62.33 41.61
C ASN A 3 -8.83 -61.47 40.36
N ARG A 4 -8.06 -61.89 39.35
CA ARG A 4 -8.25 -62.89 38.26
C ARG A 4 -9.31 -62.53 37.19
N TRP A 5 -8.88 -62.71 35.92
CA TRP A 5 -9.56 -62.69 34.61
C TRP A 5 -9.69 -61.29 33.95
N MET A 6 -9.41 -61.06 32.66
CA MET A 6 -9.48 -61.91 31.47
C MET A 6 -8.64 -61.30 30.32
N LYS A 7 -7.90 -62.12 29.56
CA LYS A 7 -7.26 -61.73 28.28
C LYS A 7 -8.30 -61.81 27.16
N ILE A 8 -8.41 -60.77 26.33
CA ILE A 8 -8.97 -60.86 24.98
C ILE A 8 -7.94 -60.25 24.02
N ALA A 9 -7.38 -61.11 23.18
CA ALA A 9 -6.61 -60.72 22.01
C ALA A 9 -7.59 -60.31 20.90
N SER A 10 -7.38 -59.15 20.29
CA SER A 10 -7.95 -58.85 18.97
C SER A 10 -6.85 -58.34 18.06
N ARG A 11 -6.74 -59.01 16.90
CA ARG A 11 -5.88 -58.67 15.79
C ARG A 11 -6.50 -57.48 15.07
N GLY A 12 -5.82 -56.34 15.06
CA GLY A 12 -6.17 -55.15 14.28
C GLY A 12 -5.24 -55.02 13.08
N ALA A 13 -5.82 -54.99 11.87
CA ALA A 13 -5.13 -54.88 10.60
C ALA A 13 -4.34 -53.56 10.48
N LEU A 14 -3.10 -53.64 9.96
CA LEU A 14 -2.38 -52.46 9.49
C LEU A 14 -3.08 -51.93 8.23
N MET A 15 -3.76 -50.80 8.36
CA MET A 15 -4.29 -50.02 7.23
C MET A 15 -3.16 -49.09 6.77
N ALA A 16 -2.54 -49.41 5.63
CA ALA A 16 -1.54 -48.53 5.01
C ALA A 16 -2.26 -47.28 4.47
N VAL A 17 -2.13 -46.16 5.19
CA VAL A 17 -2.55 -44.84 4.72
C VAL A 17 -1.57 -44.41 3.63
N MET A 18 -1.99 -44.53 2.38
CA MET A 18 -1.26 -44.02 1.22
C MET A 18 -1.40 -42.49 1.24
N PHE A 19 -0.39 -41.79 1.73
CA PHE A 19 -0.29 -40.34 1.58
C PHE A 19 0.00 -40.03 0.11
N PHE A 20 -1.02 -39.59 -0.62
CA PHE A 20 -0.81 -38.84 -1.85
C PHE A 20 -0.24 -37.47 -1.46
N VAL A 21 1.08 -37.34 -1.57
CA VAL A 21 1.73 -36.02 -1.61
C VAL A 21 1.32 -35.40 -2.95
N PHE A 22 0.30 -34.56 -2.94
CA PHE A 22 0.08 -33.63 -4.03
C PHE A 22 1.28 -32.69 -4.04
N ALA A 23 2.20 -32.88 -4.98
CA ALA A 23 3.19 -31.88 -5.30
C ALA A 23 2.43 -30.60 -5.66
N ALA A 24 2.56 -29.56 -4.84
CA ALA A 24 2.11 -28.23 -5.22
C ALA A 24 2.72 -27.93 -6.59
N PRO A 25 1.96 -27.37 -7.56
CA PRO A 25 2.53 -26.96 -8.83
C PRO A 25 3.74 -26.09 -8.53
N SER A 26 4.92 -26.55 -8.97
CA SER A 26 6.15 -25.80 -8.81
C SER A 26 5.95 -24.48 -9.53
N CYS A 27 5.83 -23.39 -8.78
CA CYS A 27 5.92 -22.05 -9.33
C CYS A 27 7.29 -21.98 -10.03
N GLN A 28 7.29 -22.02 -11.36
CA GLN A 28 8.53 -21.90 -12.12
C GLN A 28 9.03 -20.48 -11.92
N SER A 29 10.19 -20.35 -11.29
CA SER A 29 10.81 -19.04 -11.06
C SER A 29 11.01 -18.34 -12.39
N SER A 30 10.46 -17.13 -12.54
CA SER A 30 10.71 -16.29 -13.69
C SER A 30 12.19 -15.88 -13.72
N PRO A 31 12.82 -15.71 -14.90
CA PRO A 31 14.21 -15.24 -14.96
C PRO A 31 14.43 -13.86 -14.35
N VAL A 32 13.36 -13.10 -14.10
CA VAL A 32 13.39 -11.78 -13.44
C VAL A 32 13.19 -11.84 -11.93
N ASP A 33 12.83 -13.00 -11.37
CA ASP A 33 12.48 -13.13 -9.95
C ASP A 33 13.62 -12.71 -9.02
N GLY A 34 13.26 -11.97 -7.98
CA GLY A 34 14.15 -11.50 -6.95
C GLY A 34 14.29 -9.99 -6.91
N VAL A 35 15.27 -9.55 -6.13
CA VAL A 35 15.55 -8.16 -5.81
C VAL A 35 16.69 -7.64 -6.67
N TRP A 36 16.53 -6.42 -7.14
CA TRP A 36 17.43 -5.72 -8.03
C TRP A 36 17.72 -4.33 -7.48
N ASN A 37 19.01 -3.95 -7.41
CA ASN A 37 19.37 -2.56 -7.17
C ASN A 37 19.14 -1.77 -8.44
N VAL A 38 18.61 -0.56 -8.31
CA VAL A 38 18.28 0.30 -9.44
C VAL A 38 18.95 1.66 -9.33
N THR A 39 19.43 2.15 -10.47
CA THR A 39 19.78 3.54 -10.72
C THR A 39 19.02 4.00 -11.95
N GLY A 40 18.39 5.16 -11.89
CA GLY A 40 17.63 5.67 -13.02
C GLY A 40 17.45 7.17 -12.98
N THR A 41 16.76 7.66 -14.00
CA THR A 41 16.41 9.06 -14.17
C THR A 41 14.97 9.14 -14.61
N ASP A 42 14.19 9.96 -13.90
CA ASP A 42 12.85 10.36 -14.29
C ASP A 42 12.92 11.73 -14.98
N ALA A 43 12.18 11.90 -16.07
CA ALA A 43 12.23 13.10 -16.89
C ALA A 43 11.79 14.37 -16.14
N GLN A 44 10.93 14.25 -15.13
CA GLN A 44 10.43 15.36 -14.33
C GLN A 44 11.14 15.45 -12.97
N LEU A 45 11.34 14.31 -12.31
CA LEU A 45 11.83 14.25 -10.92
C LEU A 45 13.36 14.11 -10.83
N GLY A 46 14.04 13.77 -11.93
CA GLY A 46 15.49 13.65 -12.01
C GLY A 46 16.03 12.30 -11.55
N ASP A 47 17.30 12.28 -11.17
CA ASP A 47 18.03 11.05 -10.84
C ASP A 47 17.58 10.43 -9.52
N TYR A 48 17.56 9.10 -9.48
CA TYR A 48 17.18 8.32 -8.30
C TYR A 48 17.94 7.00 -8.20
N THR A 49 17.95 6.45 -6.98
CA THR A 49 18.47 5.11 -6.69
C THR A 49 17.52 4.34 -5.78
N GLY A 50 17.57 3.02 -5.78
CA GLY A 50 16.73 2.22 -4.89
C GLY A 50 16.70 0.74 -5.26
N GLN A 51 15.54 0.11 -5.09
CA GLN A 51 15.33 -1.30 -5.40
C GLN A 51 14.04 -1.56 -6.18
N VAL A 52 14.09 -2.60 -6.99
CA VAL A 52 12.97 -3.25 -7.67
C VAL A 52 12.92 -4.71 -7.24
N GLU A 53 11.73 -5.27 -7.11
CA GLU A 53 11.52 -6.67 -6.79
C GLU A 53 10.43 -7.27 -7.68
N PHE A 54 10.71 -8.45 -8.22
CA PHE A 54 9.74 -9.33 -8.85
C PHE A 54 9.53 -10.56 -7.98
N TYR A 55 8.29 -10.83 -7.57
CA TYR A 55 7.97 -11.92 -6.66
C TYR A 55 6.62 -12.53 -7.00
N HIS A 56 6.39 -13.79 -6.62
CA HIS A 56 5.12 -14.46 -6.89
C HIS A 56 4.17 -14.40 -5.69
N ASP A 57 2.93 -14.01 -5.95
CA ASP A 57 1.79 -14.19 -5.04
C ASP A 57 0.83 -15.20 -5.66
N GLY A 58 0.93 -16.45 -5.21
CA GLY A 58 0.32 -17.60 -5.86
C GLY A 58 0.87 -17.81 -7.27
N GLN A 59 0.01 -17.65 -8.29
CA GLN A 59 0.39 -17.76 -9.70
C GLN A 59 0.65 -16.41 -10.36
N THR A 60 0.44 -15.30 -9.64
CA THR A 60 0.59 -13.95 -10.19
C THR A 60 2.00 -13.45 -9.92
N LEU A 61 2.71 -13.05 -10.97
CA LEU A 61 3.95 -12.30 -10.81
C LEU A 61 3.60 -10.86 -10.40
N LYS A 62 4.18 -10.43 -9.28
CA LYS A 62 4.02 -9.11 -8.68
C LYS A 62 5.28 -8.30 -8.90
N PHE A 63 5.10 -6.99 -8.87
CA PHE A 63 6.15 -6.00 -9.00
C PHE A 63 6.11 -5.07 -7.78
N ALA A 64 7.27 -4.79 -7.20
CA ALA A 64 7.45 -3.74 -6.21
C ALA A 64 8.68 -2.91 -6.54
N ARG A 65 8.63 -1.61 -6.23
CA ARG A 65 9.71 -0.66 -6.46
C ARG A 65 9.73 0.36 -5.33
N SER A 66 10.91 0.67 -4.80
CA SER A 66 11.11 1.72 -3.82
C SER A 66 12.39 2.48 -4.16
N VAL A 67 12.28 3.78 -4.48
CA VAL A 67 13.42 4.60 -4.87
C VAL A 67 13.45 5.94 -4.14
N GLN A 68 14.64 6.50 -3.98
CA GLN A 68 14.94 7.83 -3.46
C GLN A 68 15.42 8.73 -4.59
N TYR A 69 14.82 9.91 -4.72
CA TYR A 69 15.26 10.92 -5.67
C TYR A 69 16.40 11.76 -5.06
N THR A 70 17.49 11.94 -5.81
CA THR A 70 18.74 12.51 -5.28
C THR A 70 18.64 14.01 -4.98
N ASN A 71 17.87 14.75 -5.79
CA ASN A 71 17.77 16.22 -5.71
C ASN A 71 16.34 16.70 -5.42
N GLN A 72 15.47 15.83 -4.92
CA GLN A 72 14.09 16.18 -4.56
C GLN A 72 13.95 16.20 -3.05
N ALA A 73 13.54 17.35 -2.53
CA ALA A 73 13.22 17.53 -1.13
C ALA A 73 11.90 18.28 -0.99
N PHE A 74 11.14 17.98 0.05
CA PHE A 74 9.89 18.69 0.36
C PHE A 74 9.86 19.05 1.84
N LYS A 75 9.95 20.35 2.16
CA LYS A 75 9.94 20.86 3.55
C LYS A 75 10.93 20.11 4.45
N ASP A 76 12.17 20.01 3.98
CA ASP A 76 13.30 19.33 4.63
C ASP A 76 13.24 17.80 4.70
N TYR A 77 12.28 17.17 4.02
CA TYR A 77 12.25 15.72 3.88
C TYR A 77 12.83 15.23 2.55
N ASP A 78 13.57 14.13 2.59
CA ASP A 78 13.98 13.37 1.41
C ASP A 78 12.77 12.72 0.72
N VAL A 79 12.72 12.77 -0.60
CA VAL A 79 11.58 12.25 -1.38
C VAL A 79 11.86 10.86 -1.93
N TYR A 80 10.95 9.95 -1.61
CA TYR A 80 10.90 8.57 -2.09
C TYR A 80 9.59 8.29 -2.81
N THR A 81 9.60 7.32 -3.71
CA THR A 81 8.37 6.69 -4.25
C THR A 81 8.36 5.21 -3.94
N GLY A 82 7.19 4.69 -3.57
CA GLY A 82 6.91 3.27 -3.45
C GLY A 82 5.83 2.86 -4.43
N TRP A 83 6.12 1.94 -5.33
CA TRP A 83 5.17 1.41 -6.31
C TRP A 83 4.99 -0.10 -6.11
N ASP A 84 3.75 -0.58 -6.14
CA ASP A 84 3.46 -2.00 -6.32
C ASP A 84 2.44 -2.24 -7.44
N GLY A 85 2.46 -3.44 -8.01
CA GLY A 85 1.66 -3.78 -9.16
C GLY A 85 1.77 -5.24 -9.55
N THR A 86 1.41 -5.51 -10.80
CA THR A 86 1.55 -6.85 -11.41
C THR A 86 2.58 -6.81 -12.52
N ALA A 87 3.15 -7.97 -12.83
CA ALA A 87 4.00 -8.12 -13.98
C ALA A 87 3.65 -9.38 -14.77
N VAL A 88 4.02 -9.37 -16.04
CA VAL A 88 3.90 -10.50 -16.96
C VAL A 88 5.24 -10.68 -17.65
N SER A 89 5.85 -11.86 -17.49
CA SER A 89 7.08 -12.21 -18.19
C SER A 89 6.76 -12.81 -19.56
N GLY A 90 7.26 -12.17 -20.60
CA GLY A 90 7.29 -12.68 -21.96
C GLY A 90 8.59 -13.44 -22.26
N GLU A 91 8.81 -13.73 -23.55
CA GLU A 91 10.03 -14.42 -24.00
C GLU A 91 11.26 -13.51 -23.99
N SER A 92 11.10 -12.23 -24.33
CA SER A 92 12.18 -11.26 -24.49
C SER A 92 12.20 -10.15 -23.43
N ASP A 93 11.09 -9.94 -22.76
CA ASP A 93 10.88 -8.85 -21.82
C ASP A 93 9.94 -9.27 -20.69
N THR A 94 9.96 -8.49 -19.61
CA THR A 94 8.91 -8.52 -18.59
C THR A 94 8.22 -7.17 -18.59
N THR A 95 6.90 -7.16 -18.60
CA THR A 95 6.11 -5.93 -18.50
C THR A 95 5.46 -5.84 -17.13
N ALA A 96 5.78 -4.79 -16.38
CA ALA A 96 5.12 -4.45 -15.12
C ALA A 96 4.08 -3.34 -15.33
N THR A 97 2.98 -3.42 -14.60
CA THR A 97 1.89 -2.45 -14.63
C THR A 97 1.56 -1.99 -13.21
N VAL A 98 1.54 -0.68 -13.01
CA VAL A 98 1.26 -0.01 -11.74
C VAL A 98 0.16 1.02 -11.96
N ALA A 99 -0.80 1.09 -11.04
CA ALA A 99 -1.81 2.14 -11.02
C ALA A 99 -1.41 3.21 -10.01
N LEU A 100 -1.15 4.44 -10.48
CA LEU A 100 -0.82 5.58 -9.64
C LEU A 100 -2.05 6.45 -9.44
N ARG A 101 -2.46 6.64 -8.18
CA ARG A 101 -3.56 7.53 -7.86
C ARG A 101 -3.18 8.97 -8.17
N THR A 102 -4.04 9.64 -8.94
CA THR A 102 -3.89 11.05 -9.31
C THR A 102 -4.67 11.99 -8.39
N VAL A 103 -5.62 11.45 -7.61
CA VAL A 103 -6.41 12.18 -6.61
C VAL A 103 -6.58 11.33 -5.36
N ASP A 104 -6.63 11.99 -4.20
CA ASP A 104 -6.97 11.38 -2.92
C ASP A 104 -7.70 12.44 -2.05
N TYR A 105 -7.59 12.37 -0.72
CA TYR A 105 -8.42 13.16 0.20
C TYR A 105 -8.10 14.66 0.25
N ILE A 106 -6.89 15.13 -0.12
CA ILE A 106 -6.58 16.56 -0.20
C ILE A 106 -6.89 17.08 -1.61
N LYS A 107 -7.79 18.07 -1.69
CA LYS A 107 -8.19 18.70 -2.95
C LYS A 107 -7.32 19.88 -3.35
N GLN A 108 -6.67 20.53 -2.39
CA GLN A 108 -5.83 21.70 -2.62
C GLN A 108 -4.68 21.76 -1.63
N ALA A 109 -3.45 21.94 -2.14
CA ALA A 109 -2.24 22.21 -1.35
C ALA A 109 -1.15 22.78 -2.26
N GLU A 110 -0.18 23.51 -1.69
CA GLU A 110 1.00 24.02 -2.42
C GLU A 110 0.64 24.80 -3.72
N GLY A 111 -0.47 25.54 -3.71
CA GLY A 111 -0.95 26.29 -4.88
C GLY A 111 -1.58 25.44 -6.00
N LEU A 112 -1.59 24.11 -5.85
CA LEU A 112 -2.28 23.18 -6.74
C LEU A 112 -3.70 22.94 -6.25
N ALA A 113 -4.65 22.86 -7.19
CA ALA A 113 -6.03 22.44 -6.94
C ALA A 113 -6.38 21.33 -7.92
N ARG A 114 -6.87 20.21 -7.40
CA ARG A 114 -7.45 19.12 -8.20
C ARG A 114 -8.95 19.35 -8.22
N ASP A 115 -9.50 19.73 -9.38
CA ASP A 115 -10.93 19.61 -9.57
C ASP A 115 -11.23 18.11 -9.62
N GLY A 116 -12.22 17.64 -8.88
CA GLY A 116 -12.52 16.20 -8.76
C GLY A 116 -12.98 15.52 -10.06
N SER A 117 -12.68 16.11 -11.22
CA SER A 117 -12.96 15.62 -12.56
C SER A 117 -11.98 14.52 -12.99
N ARG A 118 -10.75 14.52 -12.46
CA ARG A 118 -9.78 13.43 -12.67
C ARG A 118 -9.93 12.43 -11.51
N THR A 119 -10.65 11.35 -11.72
CA THR A 119 -10.82 10.28 -10.71
C THR A 119 -10.02 9.02 -11.03
N ASP A 120 -9.44 8.97 -12.22
CA ASP A 120 -8.84 7.76 -12.73
C ASP A 120 -7.36 7.67 -12.34
N ASP A 121 -6.94 6.46 -12.02
CA ASP A 121 -5.53 6.14 -11.81
C ASP A 121 -4.76 6.33 -13.12
N GLU A 122 -3.57 6.90 -13.00
CA GLU A 122 -2.59 6.93 -14.08
C GLU A 122 -1.91 5.56 -14.18
N LEU A 123 -2.07 4.89 -15.31
CA LEU A 123 -1.48 3.57 -15.51
C LEU A 123 -0.04 3.73 -15.99
N VAL A 124 0.91 3.27 -15.18
CA VAL A 124 2.34 3.22 -15.52
C VAL A 124 2.70 1.82 -16.00
N THR A 125 3.33 1.74 -17.16
CA THR A 125 3.88 0.51 -17.72
C THR A 125 5.39 0.58 -17.72
N GLY A 126 6.04 -0.38 -17.06
CA GLY A 126 7.49 -0.59 -17.09
C GLY A 126 7.84 -1.80 -17.97
N VAL A 127 8.70 -1.62 -18.96
CA VAL A 127 9.20 -2.72 -19.80
C VAL A 127 10.66 -3.01 -19.42
N PHE A 128 10.93 -4.25 -19.02
CA PHE A 128 12.22 -4.71 -18.52
C PHE A 128 12.85 -5.67 -19.54
N VAL A 129 14.09 -5.40 -19.92
CA VAL A 129 14.82 -6.20 -20.92
C VAL A 129 16.17 -6.60 -20.33
N SER A 130 16.53 -7.87 -20.46
CA SER A 130 17.86 -8.35 -20.06
C SER A 130 18.95 -7.75 -20.95
N THR A 131 19.97 -7.15 -20.33
CA THR A 131 21.13 -6.59 -21.03
C THR A 131 22.39 -7.45 -20.86
N GLY A 132 22.29 -8.53 -20.08
CA GLY A 132 23.40 -9.38 -19.70
C GLY A 132 23.07 -10.26 -18.50
N LYS A 133 24.06 -11.03 -18.04
CA LYS A 133 23.91 -11.83 -16.83
C LYS A 133 23.74 -10.89 -15.64
N ASN A 134 22.65 -11.06 -14.88
CA ASN A 134 22.35 -10.30 -13.67
C ASN A 134 22.19 -8.79 -13.91
N THR A 135 21.88 -8.38 -15.14
CA THR A 135 21.65 -6.97 -15.50
C THR A 135 20.42 -6.83 -16.38
N MET A 136 19.61 -5.80 -16.11
CA MET A 136 18.47 -5.43 -16.93
C MET A 136 18.45 -3.91 -17.15
N SER A 137 17.75 -3.49 -18.20
CA SER A 137 17.31 -2.11 -18.37
C SER A 137 15.80 -2.07 -18.28
N ALA A 138 15.25 -0.96 -17.77
CA ALA A 138 13.80 -0.74 -17.81
C ALA A 138 13.45 0.64 -18.33
N THR A 139 12.31 0.74 -19.00
CA THR A 139 11.71 2.01 -19.43
C THR A 139 10.28 2.08 -18.92
N TYR A 140 9.92 3.21 -18.32
CA TYR A 140 8.57 3.46 -17.80
C TYR A 140 7.90 4.56 -18.59
N THR A 141 6.63 4.35 -18.90
CA THR A 141 5.75 5.32 -19.54
C THR A 141 4.36 5.22 -18.93
N SER A 142 3.68 6.35 -18.75
CA SER A 142 2.29 6.36 -18.33
C SER A 142 1.29 6.59 -19.47
N ALA A 143 0.05 6.13 -19.27
CA ALA A 143 -1.08 6.32 -20.18
C ALA A 143 -2.31 6.90 -19.45
N PRO A 144 -3.02 7.91 -20.02
CA PRO A 144 -2.61 8.71 -21.19
C PRO A 144 -1.22 9.33 -20.95
N VAL A 145 -0.43 9.58 -22.02
CA VAL A 145 0.96 10.06 -21.92
C VAL A 145 1.04 11.14 -20.84
N GLY A 146 1.62 10.75 -19.70
CA GLY A 146 1.47 11.48 -18.44
C GLY A 146 2.81 11.88 -17.84
N ASP A 147 2.83 12.00 -16.53
CA ASP A 147 3.94 12.62 -15.77
C ASP A 147 5.13 11.68 -15.60
N VAL A 148 4.95 10.37 -15.82
CA VAL A 148 5.99 9.36 -15.65
C VAL A 148 6.66 9.03 -16.98
N SER A 149 7.93 9.41 -17.09
CA SER A 149 8.83 8.95 -18.14
C SER A 149 10.20 8.72 -17.52
N ALA A 150 10.59 7.46 -17.38
CA ALA A 150 11.83 7.11 -16.66
C ALA A 150 12.59 5.97 -17.33
N THR A 151 13.91 5.98 -17.15
CA THR A 151 14.79 4.89 -17.59
C THR A 151 15.64 4.40 -16.45
N GLU A 152 15.83 3.09 -16.36
CA GLU A 152 16.54 2.42 -15.26
C GLU A 152 17.57 1.43 -15.76
N THR A 153 18.66 1.29 -15.00
CA THR A 153 19.57 0.15 -15.05
C THR A 153 19.45 -0.62 -13.74
N LEU A 154 19.33 -1.94 -13.85
CA LEU A 154 19.09 -2.84 -12.74
C LEU A 154 20.24 -3.85 -12.63
N THR A 155 20.69 -4.12 -11.40
CA THR A 155 21.68 -5.16 -11.09
C THR A 155 21.11 -6.12 -10.05
N TYR A 156 21.18 -7.41 -10.34
CA TYR A 156 20.63 -8.45 -9.46
C TYR A 156 21.34 -8.47 -8.10
N VAL A 157 20.55 -8.52 -7.04
CA VAL A 157 21.02 -8.62 -5.65
C VAL A 157 20.89 -10.05 -5.15
N GLY A 158 19.72 -10.65 -5.32
CA GLY A 158 19.41 -11.95 -4.75
C GLY A 158 17.91 -12.28 -4.82
N PRO A 159 17.51 -13.45 -4.28
CA PRO A 159 16.11 -13.84 -4.26
C PRO A 159 15.27 -12.93 -3.37
N SER A 160 13.95 -12.91 -3.62
CA SER A 160 12.96 -12.23 -2.78
C SER A 160 12.94 -12.77 -1.35
N GLY A 161 12.65 -11.89 -0.40
CA GLY A 161 12.41 -12.25 1.00
C GLY A 161 11.00 -12.79 1.23
N GLU A 162 10.65 -13.03 2.50
CA GLU A 162 9.27 -13.41 2.88
C GLU A 162 8.27 -12.26 2.72
N THR A 163 8.76 -11.03 2.86
CA THR A 163 7.99 -9.80 2.70
C THR A 163 8.57 -8.98 1.56
N PRO A 164 7.71 -8.44 0.67
CA PRO A 164 8.20 -7.62 -0.43
C PRO A 164 8.81 -6.31 0.09
N ILE A 165 9.72 -5.72 -0.69
CA ILE A 165 10.42 -4.45 -0.38
C ILE A 165 9.45 -3.28 -0.21
N PHE A 166 8.30 -3.36 -0.88
CA PHE A 166 7.19 -2.42 -0.78
C PHE A 166 5.89 -3.15 -1.12
N LYS A 167 4.83 -2.81 -0.41
CA LYS A 167 3.47 -3.25 -0.70
C LYS A 167 2.49 -2.20 -0.19
N MET A 168 1.54 -1.85 -1.02
CA MET A 168 0.39 -1.04 -0.64
C MET A 168 -0.56 -1.90 0.19
N ASP A 169 -0.68 -1.58 1.48
CA ASP A 169 -1.50 -2.32 2.46
C ASP A 169 -2.50 -1.38 3.15
N ASP A 170 -3.05 -0.45 2.37
CA ASP A 170 -4.17 0.37 2.81
C ASP A 170 -5.48 -0.32 2.41
N THR A 171 -6.33 -0.58 3.38
CA THR A 171 -7.61 -1.25 3.16
C THR A 171 -8.71 -0.60 3.97
N TYR A 172 -9.95 -0.84 3.55
CA TYR A 172 -11.15 -0.40 4.26
C TYR A 172 -11.92 -1.63 4.72
N TYR A 173 -12.17 -1.72 6.03
CA TYR A 173 -12.98 -2.79 6.59
C TYR A 173 -14.40 -2.32 6.81
N ALA A 174 -15.36 -3.08 6.27
CA ALA A 174 -16.76 -2.87 6.63
C ALA A 174 -16.93 -3.05 8.14
N SER A 175 -17.48 -2.04 8.79
CA SER A 175 -17.73 -2.04 10.24
C SER A 175 -18.80 -3.06 10.65
N HIS A 176 -19.69 -3.41 9.71
CA HIS A 176 -20.74 -4.40 9.87
C HIS A 176 -21.20 -4.90 8.48
N ASN A 177 -21.90 -6.03 8.47
CA ASN A 177 -22.58 -6.53 7.27
C ASN A 177 -23.70 -5.57 6.83
N GLU A 178 -24.12 -5.65 5.56
CA GLU A 178 -25.28 -4.89 5.08
C GLU A 178 -26.49 -5.08 6.00
N MET A 179 -27.15 -3.97 6.31
CA MET A 179 -28.31 -3.97 7.18
C MET A 179 -29.52 -4.59 6.46
N PRO A 180 -30.32 -5.45 7.12
CA PRO A 180 -31.57 -5.93 6.54
C PRO A 180 -32.45 -4.77 6.08
N SER A 181 -33.04 -4.90 4.89
CA SER A 181 -33.78 -3.82 4.22
C SER A 181 -34.87 -3.16 5.08
N GLY A 182 -35.57 -3.92 5.91
CA GLY A 182 -36.59 -3.39 6.82
C GLY A 182 -36.03 -2.42 7.86
N ILE A 183 -34.89 -2.75 8.48
CA ILE A 183 -34.25 -1.88 9.48
C ILE A 183 -33.63 -0.67 8.77
N ARG A 184 -32.99 -0.89 7.62
CA ARG A 184 -32.42 0.21 6.81
C ARG A 184 -33.47 1.24 6.45
N ASN A 185 -34.64 0.81 5.96
CA ASN A 185 -35.73 1.73 5.60
C ASN A 185 -36.24 2.54 6.79
N ILE A 186 -36.32 1.95 8.00
CA ILE A 186 -36.70 2.67 9.21
C ILE A 186 -35.65 3.76 9.51
N ILE A 187 -34.36 3.41 9.52
CA ILE A 187 -33.29 4.37 9.81
C ILE A 187 -33.23 5.47 8.75
N TRP A 188 -33.32 5.11 7.46
CA TRP A 188 -33.29 6.08 6.36
C TRP A 188 -34.44 7.07 6.46
N ASN A 189 -35.65 6.60 6.81
CA ASN A 189 -36.79 7.48 7.02
C ASN A 189 -36.55 8.44 8.19
N GLN A 190 -35.98 7.98 9.31
CA GLN A 190 -35.66 8.82 10.47
C GLN A 190 -34.56 9.86 10.18
N LEU A 191 -33.64 9.54 9.27
CA LEU A 191 -32.52 10.40 8.89
C LEU A 191 -32.75 11.18 7.59
N THR A 192 -33.99 11.19 7.07
CA THR A 192 -34.30 11.80 5.76
C THR A 192 -33.82 13.25 5.66
N GLU A 193 -34.08 14.07 6.68
CA GLU A 193 -33.68 15.49 6.69
C GLU A 193 -32.16 15.64 6.67
N TYR A 194 -31.43 14.79 7.42
CA TYR A 194 -29.97 14.78 7.40
C TYR A 194 -29.44 14.35 6.03
N HIS A 195 -30.00 13.30 5.44
CA HIS A 195 -29.59 12.81 4.13
C HIS A 195 -29.88 13.81 3.00
N GLN A 196 -30.75 14.80 3.20
CA GLN A 196 -31.08 15.86 2.25
C GLN A 196 -30.15 17.09 2.35
N LEU A 197 -29.27 17.17 3.35
CA LEU A 197 -28.31 18.27 3.43
C LEU A 197 -27.35 18.23 2.24
N GLU A 198 -27.07 19.40 1.64
CA GLU A 198 -26.17 19.58 0.49
C GLU A 198 -24.78 18.95 0.74
N TYR A 199 -24.33 18.98 2.00
CA TYR A 199 -23.09 18.32 2.43
C TYR A 199 -23.00 16.84 2.00
N TYR A 200 -24.13 16.12 1.92
CA TYR A 200 -24.15 14.70 1.57
C TYR A 200 -24.36 14.42 0.08
N ASP A 201 -24.53 15.43 -0.78
CA ASP A 201 -24.84 15.21 -2.19
C ASP A 201 -23.77 14.36 -2.90
N GLY A 202 -22.50 14.53 -2.56
CA GLY A 202 -21.39 13.72 -3.11
C GLY A 202 -21.26 12.29 -2.56
N TYR A 203 -22.10 11.92 -1.60
CA TYR A 203 -22.08 10.61 -0.94
C TYR A 203 -23.37 9.81 -1.16
N ARG A 204 -24.49 10.49 -1.40
CA ARG A 204 -25.82 9.89 -1.43
C ARG A 204 -25.90 8.72 -2.42
N ASP A 205 -25.33 8.86 -3.61
CA ASP A 205 -25.42 7.83 -4.66
C ASP A 205 -24.41 6.70 -4.51
N ARG A 206 -23.53 6.74 -3.50
CA ARG A 206 -22.52 5.70 -3.31
C ARG A 206 -23.17 4.39 -2.86
N PRO A 207 -22.76 3.23 -3.42
CA PRO A 207 -23.33 1.93 -3.06
C PRO A 207 -23.26 1.64 -1.55
N GLU A 208 -22.14 1.98 -0.91
CA GLU A 208 -21.97 1.81 0.53
C GLU A 208 -22.90 2.68 1.37
N PHE A 209 -23.16 3.91 0.93
CA PHE A 209 -24.10 4.80 1.59
C PHE A 209 -25.50 4.24 1.48
N GLN A 210 -25.92 3.83 0.27
CA GLN A 210 -27.22 3.21 0.04
C GLN A 210 -27.40 1.88 0.78
N ALA A 211 -26.32 1.13 1.01
CA ALA A 211 -26.30 -0.08 1.81
C ALA A 211 -26.30 0.20 3.33
N GLY A 212 -26.05 1.44 3.74
CA GLY A 212 -25.91 1.85 5.14
C GLY A 212 -24.66 1.29 5.81
N ILE A 213 -23.61 0.98 5.04
CA ILE A 213 -22.37 0.37 5.51
C ILE A 213 -21.34 1.46 5.78
N HIS A 214 -20.77 1.46 6.99
CA HIS A 214 -19.64 2.31 7.34
C HIS A 214 -18.33 1.54 7.22
N PHE A 215 -17.26 2.22 6.82
CA PHE A 215 -15.93 1.62 6.68
C PHE A 215 -14.95 2.21 7.69
N PHE A 216 -14.11 1.35 8.26
CA PHE A 216 -12.94 1.76 9.02
C PHE A 216 -11.70 1.71 8.12
N PRO A 217 -10.97 2.82 7.96
CA PRO A 217 -9.70 2.81 7.27
C PRO A 217 -8.66 2.09 8.11
N HIS A 218 -7.96 1.13 7.51
CA HIS A 218 -6.78 0.49 8.08
C HIS A 218 -5.60 0.73 7.15
N PHE A 219 -4.95 1.86 7.35
CA PHE A 219 -3.82 2.28 6.52
C PHE A 219 -2.53 1.98 7.26
N ARG A 220 -1.85 0.90 6.85
CA ARG A 220 -0.60 0.44 7.46
C ARG A 220 0.60 0.63 6.56
N THR A 221 0.39 1.01 5.31
CA THR A 221 1.49 1.30 4.38
C THR A 221 2.44 2.30 5.00
N ASP A 222 3.72 1.94 5.05
CA ASP A 222 4.83 2.74 5.56
C ASP A 222 4.84 3.02 7.07
N PHE A 223 3.94 2.43 7.85
CA PHE A 223 3.87 2.70 9.30
C PHE A 223 5.20 2.42 10.03
N ALA A 224 5.80 1.25 9.80
CA ALA A 224 7.10 0.92 10.36
C ALA A 224 8.25 1.67 9.65
N TRP A 225 8.07 1.98 8.37
CA TRP A 225 9.07 2.64 7.54
C TRP A 225 9.33 4.08 7.99
N TYR A 226 8.29 4.87 8.27
CA TYR A 226 8.41 6.24 8.76
C TYR A 226 9.06 6.35 10.15
N ARG A 227 8.98 5.28 10.95
CA ARG A 227 9.70 5.22 12.24
C ARG A 227 11.20 5.00 12.06
N ALA A 228 11.57 4.28 11.01
CA ALA A 228 12.96 4.03 10.67
C ALA A 228 13.58 5.18 9.85
N HIS A 229 12.75 5.98 9.16
CA HIS A 229 13.17 7.09 8.28
C HIS A 229 12.36 8.36 8.63
N PRO A 230 12.63 9.00 9.78
CA PRO A 230 11.84 10.13 10.28
C PRO A 230 11.96 11.40 9.43
N ASP A 231 12.98 11.47 8.57
CA ASP A 231 13.35 12.57 7.69
C ASP A 231 13.00 12.30 6.21
N ALA A 232 12.17 11.29 5.94
CA ALA A 232 11.82 10.90 4.58
C ALA A 232 10.30 10.87 4.33
N LEU A 233 9.91 11.13 3.09
CA LEU A 233 8.54 11.00 2.57
C LEU A 233 8.51 9.96 1.46
N ARG A 234 7.82 8.83 1.68
CA ARG A 234 7.58 7.84 0.62
C ARG A 234 6.17 7.97 0.08
N VAL A 235 6.05 8.43 -1.17
CA VAL A 235 4.79 8.60 -1.89
C VAL A 235 4.34 7.23 -2.44
N PRO A 236 3.28 6.60 -1.90
CA PRO A 236 2.90 5.22 -2.22
C PRO A 236 1.80 5.15 -3.28
N ASN A 237 2.08 4.49 -4.42
CA ASN A 237 1.18 4.34 -5.58
C ASN A 237 0.42 5.63 -5.95
N LYS A 238 1.15 6.73 -6.09
CA LYS A 238 0.63 8.05 -6.40
C LYS A 238 1.59 8.80 -7.32
N THR A 239 1.05 9.68 -8.15
CA THR A 239 1.85 10.67 -8.88
C THR A 239 2.47 11.64 -7.88
N VAL A 240 3.74 12.00 -8.08
CA VAL A 240 4.47 12.91 -7.18
C VAL A 240 4.16 14.35 -7.56
N ASP A 241 3.44 15.06 -6.69
CA ASP A 241 3.19 16.49 -6.81
C ASP A 241 3.04 17.13 -5.41
N GLY A 242 2.83 18.44 -5.35
CA GLY A 242 2.71 19.16 -4.08
C GLY A 242 1.56 18.66 -3.19
N ILE A 243 0.48 18.14 -3.77
CA ILE A 243 -0.65 17.58 -3.03
C ILE A 243 -0.27 16.22 -2.45
N SER A 244 0.25 15.29 -3.26
CA SER A 244 0.64 13.96 -2.78
C SER A 244 1.80 14.03 -1.78
N LEU A 245 2.74 14.96 -1.93
CA LEU A 245 3.79 15.22 -0.95
C LEU A 245 3.22 15.76 0.36
N THR A 246 2.24 16.66 0.30
CA THR A 246 1.56 17.17 1.50
C THR A 246 0.80 16.06 2.23
N GLU A 247 0.06 15.22 1.51
CA GLU A 247 -0.63 14.05 2.07
C GLU A 247 0.35 13.07 2.72
N THR A 248 1.46 12.80 2.05
CA THR A 248 2.53 11.93 2.53
C THR A 248 3.18 12.50 3.78
N MET A 249 3.39 13.81 3.85
CA MET A 249 3.89 14.50 5.05
C MET A 249 2.94 14.37 6.24
N LEU A 250 1.63 14.52 6.03
CA LEU A 250 0.64 14.31 7.10
C LEU A 250 0.66 12.85 7.60
N ARG A 251 0.83 11.89 6.69
CA ARG A 251 1.00 10.48 7.03
C ARG A 251 2.28 10.25 7.84
N ALA A 252 3.41 10.78 7.39
CA ALA A 252 4.70 10.69 8.07
C ALA A 252 4.62 11.23 9.51
N ARG A 253 4.03 12.43 9.68
CA ARG A 253 3.79 13.04 11.01
C ARG A 253 2.84 12.22 11.88
N SER A 254 1.91 11.49 11.27
CA SER A 254 0.97 10.62 11.99
C SER A 254 1.61 9.29 12.40
N PHE A 255 2.54 8.74 11.62
CA PHE A 255 3.10 7.40 11.82
C PHE A 255 4.48 7.38 12.49
N GLY A 256 5.28 8.43 12.28
CA GLY A 256 6.62 8.58 12.85
C GLY A 256 6.61 8.51 14.38
N PRO A 257 5.84 9.36 15.08
CA PRO A 257 5.78 9.32 16.53
C PRO A 257 5.03 8.08 17.07
N THR A 258 5.56 7.51 18.15
CA THR A 258 4.90 6.53 19.01
C THR A 258 3.76 7.18 19.82
N LEU A 259 2.88 6.37 20.41
CA LEU A 259 1.82 6.88 21.29
C LEU A 259 2.38 7.61 22.52
N ALA A 260 3.51 7.14 23.06
CA ALA A 260 4.17 7.79 24.20
C ALA A 260 4.73 9.17 23.83
N GLU A 261 5.35 9.29 22.65
CA GLU A 261 5.84 10.59 22.15
C GLU A 261 4.69 11.55 21.86
N LYS A 262 3.58 11.05 21.29
CA LYS A 262 2.37 11.86 21.10
C LYS A 262 1.77 12.34 22.43
N ALA A 263 1.75 11.49 23.44
CA ALA A 263 1.29 11.85 24.77
C ALA A 263 2.20 12.93 25.39
N ALA A 264 3.52 12.77 25.28
CA ALA A 264 4.48 13.76 25.78
C ALA A 264 4.36 15.11 25.05
N LEU A 265 4.14 15.09 23.73
CA LEU A 265 3.88 16.31 22.95
C LEU A 265 2.58 16.98 23.40
N PHE A 266 1.51 16.20 23.56
CA PHE A 266 0.23 16.73 24.05
C PHE A 266 0.37 17.34 25.46
N ASP A 267 1.06 16.66 26.37
CA ASP A 267 1.30 17.18 27.72
C ASP A 267 2.12 18.48 27.68
N ALA A 268 3.09 18.59 26.78
CA ALA A 268 3.87 19.82 26.58
C ALA A 268 3.01 20.95 26.00
N ASP A 269 2.20 20.66 24.97
CA ASP A 269 1.32 21.63 24.32
C ASP A 269 0.27 22.17 25.30
N VAL A 270 -0.30 21.31 26.15
CA VAL A 270 -1.25 21.73 27.19
C VAL A 270 -0.57 22.71 28.17
N GLN A 271 0.68 22.48 28.54
CA GLN A 271 1.41 23.39 29.43
C GLN A 271 1.78 24.71 28.75
N GLU A 272 2.11 24.69 27.46
CA GLU A 272 2.60 25.86 26.74
C GLU A 272 1.48 26.76 26.21
N TYR A 273 0.41 26.16 25.68
CA TYR A 273 -0.64 26.86 24.94
C TYR A 273 -1.99 26.88 25.66
N ASP A 274 -2.33 25.82 26.39
CA ASP A 274 -3.67 25.68 26.96
C ASP A 274 -3.74 26.10 28.42
N ILE A 275 -2.60 26.17 29.14
CA ILE A 275 -2.55 26.64 30.52
C ILE A 275 -1.98 28.05 30.57
N SER A 276 -2.82 29.01 30.98
CA SER A 276 -2.36 30.37 31.26
C SER A 276 -1.31 30.41 32.38
N PRO A 277 -0.50 31.48 32.51
CA PRO A 277 0.50 31.61 33.57
C PRO A 277 -0.02 31.50 35.02
N VAL A 278 -1.34 31.53 35.21
CA VAL A 278 -2.02 31.38 36.50
C VAL A 278 -2.66 29.99 36.70
N GLY A 279 -2.42 29.03 35.80
CA GLY A 279 -2.88 27.65 35.94
C GLY A 279 -4.32 27.39 35.48
N MET A 280 -4.91 28.30 34.70
CA MET A 280 -6.28 28.16 34.17
C MET A 280 -6.24 27.71 32.71
N ILE A 281 -7.13 26.79 32.34
CA ILE A 281 -7.36 26.39 30.94
C ILE A 281 -7.89 27.61 30.17
N ALA A 282 -7.19 28.01 29.12
CA ALA A 282 -7.49 29.18 28.30
C ALA A 282 -8.57 28.92 27.24
#